data_AF-A0A3A2ZA96-F1
#
_entry.id   AF-A0A3A2ZA96-F1
#
_cell.length_a   1.000
_cell.length_b   1.000
_cell.length_c   1.000
_cell.angle_alpha   90.00
_cell.angle_beta   90.00
_cell.angle_gamma   90.00
#
_symmetry.space_group_name_H-M   'P 1'
#
loop_
_entity.id
_entity.type
_entity.pdbx_description
1 polymer ?
#
loop_
_entity_poly.entity_id
_entity_poly.type
_entity_poly.pdbx_seq_one_letter_code
_entity_poly.pdbx_strand_id
1 'polypeptide(L)'
;MYAIEKFHYVPDEDVEDICMYKPGGYHPVKLGEIFQNGGSSKYRILQKLGSGSFATVWLAEDLLKGRYVALKILISDATANGNEAQILRWLDNQSRGHPGYRHVAHLLDCFQIKGPNGTHDVLIMEPMVSLFWLHREATDIISSHGKSFIHQMISGLLYLHSLQVMHGDLHLSNIGLALPDLDKYSESELSFAFDDPEPTIVLPLRPEDQTNSLPTYVIRPISLAELVLEQLRTSKSTDLCVRIMDFGNG
;
A
#
# COMPACT_ATOMS: atom_id res chain seq x y z
N MET A 1 21.65 18.05 4.04
CA MET A 1 20.99 18.71 5.18
C MET A 1 20.57 20.14 4.79
N TYR A 2 19.76 20.32 3.72
CA TYR A 2 19.44 21.66 3.18
C TYR A 2 18.04 21.81 2.54
N ALA A 3 17.18 20.78 2.56
CA ALA A 3 15.94 20.80 1.76
C ALA A 3 14.72 21.38 2.52
N ILE A 4 14.70 21.32 3.86
CA ILE A 4 13.56 21.79 4.67
C ILE A 4 13.52 23.32 4.77
N GLU A 5 14.66 24.00 4.61
CA GLU A 5 14.76 25.47 4.65
C GLU A 5 14.17 26.17 3.43
N LYS A 6 13.61 25.43 2.46
CA LYS A 6 13.03 25.96 1.23
C LYS A 6 11.50 25.97 1.21
N PHE A 7 10.83 25.43 2.22
CA PHE A 7 9.38 25.27 2.22
C PHE A 7 8.74 25.79 3.51
N HIS A 8 7.54 26.36 3.39
CA HIS A 8 6.63 26.48 4.52
C HIS A 8 6.03 25.09 4.77
N TYR A 9 6.73 24.30 5.57
CA TYR A 9 6.35 22.94 5.93
C TYR A 9 6.58 22.75 7.42
N VAL A 10 5.55 22.26 8.13
CA VAL A 10 5.69 21.74 9.48
C VAL A 10 5.82 20.22 9.33
N PRO A 11 6.99 19.63 9.65
CA PRO A 11 7.15 18.19 9.62
C PRO A 11 6.07 17.52 10.46
N ASP A 12 5.26 16.69 9.80
CA ASP A 12 4.39 15.73 10.44
C ASP A 12 5.06 14.36 10.33
N GLU A 13 5.25 13.68 11.47
CA GLU A 13 5.91 12.37 11.50
C GLU A 13 5.11 11.29 10.77
N ASP A 14 3.80 11.51 10.57
CA ASP A 14 2.90 10.57 9.91
C ASP A 14 2.79 10.80 8.39
N VAL A 15 3.45 11.82 7.83
CA VAL A 15 3.56 12.02 6.38
C VAL A 15 4.99 11.76 5.90
N GLU A 16 5.12 11.43 4.61
CA GLU A 16 6.40 11.18 3.97
C GLU A 16 7.25 12.45 3.85
N ASP A 17 8.57 12.27 3.84
CA ASP A 17 9.50 13.38 3.68
C ASP A 17 9.31 14.06 2.32
N ILE A 18 8.85 15.32 2.35
CA ILE A 18 8.65 16.16 1.17
C ILE A 18 9.92 16.31 0.32
N CYS A 19 11.10 16.18 0.92
CA CYS A 19 12.39 16.28 0.24
C CYS A 19 12.66 15.10 -0.70
N MET A 20 11.87 14.03 -0.60
CA MET A 20 11.93 12.87 -1.48
C MET A 20 11.11 13.05 -2.76
N TYR A 21 10.39 14.16 -2.92
CA TYR A 21 9.72 14.54 -4.16
C TYR A 21 10.69 15.23 -5.14
N LYS A 22 11.57 14.44 -5.74
CA LYS A 22 12.64 14.85 -6.64
C LYS A 22 12.86 13.76 -7.71
N PRO A 23 13.63 14.01 -8.79
CA PRO A 23 14.02 12.95 -9.73
C PRO A 23 14.60 11.72 -9.00
N GLY A 24 14.09 10.53 -9.33
CA GLY A 24 14.41 9.26 -8.64
C GLY A 24 13.52 8.93 -7.43
N GLY A 25 12.82 9.93 -6.88
CA GLY A 25 12.01 9.82 -5.67
C GLY A 25 10.52 9.53 -5.91
N TYR A 26 9.66 10.06 -5.03
CA TYR A 26 8.20 9.81 -5.06
C TYR A 26 7.51 10.43 -6.27
N HIS A 27 6.35 9.88 -6.64
CA HIS A 27 5.41 10.50 -7.58
C HIS A 27 4.40 11.37 -6.81
N PRO A 28 4.15 12.64 -7.18
CA PRO A 28 3.09 13.44 -6.58
C PRO A 28 1.72 12.91 -6.99
N VAL A 29 0.87 12.57 -6.01
CA VAL A 29 -0.46 11.99 -6.22
C VAL A 29 -1.52 12.92 -5.62
N LYS A 30 -2.68 13.04 -6.28
CA LYS A 30 -3.81 13.83 -5.79
C LYS A 30 -5.04 12.97 -5.51
N LEU A 31 -5.80 13.34 -4.48
CA LEU A 31 -7.12 12.76 -4.27
C LEU A 31 -8.03 13.04 -5.47
N GLY A 32 -8.80 12.04 -5.88
CA GLY A 32 -9.63 12.06 -7.08
C GLY A 32 -8.88 11.89 -8.40
N GLU A 33 -7.54 11.83 -8.39
CA GLU A 33 -6.75 11.54 -9.59
C GLU A 33 -7.09 10.15 -10.12
N ILE A 34 -7.13 10.02 -11.46
CA ILE A 34 -7.45 8.75 -12.13
C ILE A 34 -6.21 8.28 -12.89
N PHE A 35 -5.64 7.16 -12.45
CA PHE A 35 -4.61 6.45 -13.19
C PHE A 35 -5.24 5.45 -14.16
N GLN A 36 -4.72 5.38 -15.38
CA GLN A 36 -5.19 4.45 -16.40
C GLN A 36 -4.05 3.53 -16.81
N ASN A 37 -4.27 2.22 -16.70
CA ASN A 37 -3.45 1.25 -17.40
C ASN A 37 -3.85 1.30 -18.88
N GLY A 38 -2.92 1.22 -19.83
CA GLY A 38 -3.11 1.48 -21.27
C GLY A 38 -4.22 0.67 -22.01
N GLY A 39 -5.02 -0.12 -21.29
CA GLY A 39 -6.34 -0.59 -21.68
C GLY A 39 -7.50 0.21 -21.04
N SER A 40 -8.51 -0.50 -20.53
CA SER A 40 -9.77 0.09 -20.04
C SER A 40 -9.83 0.34 -18.54
N SER A 41 -8.93 -0.27 -17.75
CA SER A 41 -8.94 -0.14 -16.28
C SER A 41 -8.58 1.28 -15.87
N LYS A 42 -9.39 1.85 -14.97
CA LYS A 42 -9.19 3.19 -14.42
C LYS A 42 -9.26 3.11 -12.90
N TYR A 43 -8.28 3.69 -12.23
CA TYR A 43 -8.11 3.65 -10.79
C TYR A 43 -8.20 5.06 -10.23
N ARG A 44 -9.27 5.35 -9.48
CA ARG A 44 -9.52 6.65 -8.87
C ARG A 44 -8.97 6.68 -7.44
N ILE A 45 -8.03 7.57 -7.15
CA ILE A 45 -7.44 7.73 -5.82
C ILE A 45 -8.49 8.29 -4.85
N LEU A 46 -8.65 7.63 -3.70
CA LEU A 46 -9.62 8.01 -2.67
C LEU A 46 -8.93 8.54 -1.42
N GLN A 47 -7.99 7.78 -0.87
CA GLN A 47 -7.31 8.09 0.39
C GLN A 47 -5.88 7.54 0.40
N LYS A 48 -5.03 8.08 1.26
CA LYS A 48 -3.69 7.50 1.48
C LYS A 48 -3.76 6.42 2.55
N LEU A 49 -3.12 5.28 2.31
CA LEU A 49 -3.03 4.15 3.26
C LEU A 49 -1.67 4.08 3.95
N GLY A 50 -0.63 4.66 3.35
CA GLY A 50 0.68 4.68 3.97
C GLY A 50 1.78 5.21 3.06
N SER A 51 2.97 5.29 3.61
CA SER A 51 4.19 5.61 2.90
C SER A 51 5.38 4.96 3.60
N GLY A 52 6.37 4.55 2.82
CA GLY A 52 7.65 4.05 3.30
C GLY A 52 8.75 4.48 2.34
N SER A 53 10.02 4.20 2.67
CA SER A 53 11.18 4.75 1.95
C SER A 53 11.21 4.49 0.44
N PHE A 54 10.46 3.50 -0.05
CA PHE A 54 10.48 3.07 -1.44
C PHE A 54 9.13 3.24 -2.16
N ALA A 55 8.05 3.61 -1.47
CA ALA A 55 6.72 3.69 -2.08
C ALA A 55 5.73 4.53 -1.26
N THR A 56 4.70 5.03 -1.93
CA THR A 56 3.46 5.45 -1.29
C THR A 56 2.35 4.46 -1.62
N VAL A 57 1.40 4.27 -0.69
CA VAL A 57 0.29 3.33 -0.83
C VAL A 57 -1.03 4.07 -0.69
N TRP A 58 -1.93 3.87 -1.64
CA TRP A 58 -3.18 4.61 -1.75
C TRP A 58 -4.37 3.66 -1.87
N LEU A 59 -5.45 3.98 -1.17
CA LEU A 59 -6.75 3.38 -1.42
C LEU A 59 -7.30 3.99 -2.71
N ALA A 60 -7.72 3.15 -3.63
CA ALA A 60 -8.35 3.58 -4.87
C ALA A 60 -9.56 2.71 -5.21
N GLU A 61 -10.42 3.23 -6.07
CA GLU A 61 -11.49 2.48 -6.69
C GLU A 61 -11.09 2.05 -8.10
N ASP A 62 -11.20 0.74 -8.38
CA ASP A 62 -11.19 0.19 -9.72
C ASP A 62 -12.55 0.47 -10.37
N LEU A 63 -12.63 1.55 -11.15
CA LEU A 63 -13.87 2.03 -11.77
C LEU A 63 -14.47 1.03 -12.79
N LEU A 64 -13.65 0.11 -13.31
CA LEU A 64 -14.11 -0.89 -14.26
C LEU A 64 -14.78 -2.05 -13.54
N LYS A 65 -14.21 -2.48 -12.41
CA LYS A 65 -14.71 -3.64 -11.65
C LYS A 65 -15.63 -3.27 -10.48
N GLY A 66 -15.72 -1.99 -10.12
CA GLY A 66 -16.55 -1.51 -9.02
C GLY A 66 -16.08 -2.03 -7.65
N ARG A 67 -14.77 -2.04 -7.42
CA ARG A 67 -14.17 -2.56 -6.17
C ARG A 67 -13.05 -1.67 -5.68
N TYR A 68 -12.73 -1.73 -4.39
CA TYR A 68 -11.57 -1.04 -3.83
C TYR A 68 -10.29 -1.86 -3.95
N VAL A 69 -9.19 -1.15 -4.18
CA VAL A 69 -7.84 -1.71 -4.35
C VAL A 69 -6.82 -0.82 -3.64
N ALA A 70 -5.65 -1.38 -3.35
CA ALA A 70 -4.48 -0.63 -2.92
C ALA A 70 -3.54 -0.40 -4.12
N LEU A 71 -3.12 0.84 -4.32
CA LEU A 71 -2.13 1.27 -5.30
C LEU A 71 -0.82 1.53 -4.57
N LYS A 72 0.14 0.62 -4.70
CA LYS A 72 1.52 0.84 -4.24
C LYS A 72 2.30 1.47 -5.42
N ILE A 73 2.65 2.74 -5.28
CA ILE A 73 3.40 3.51 -6.29
C ILE A 73 4.84 3.59 -5.83
N LEU A 74 5.74 2.91 -6.55
CA LEU A 74 7.16 2.88 -6.20
C LEU A 74 7.84 4.21 -6.53
N ILE A 75 8.90 4.54 -5.78
CA ILE A 75 9.80 5.63 -6.19
C ILE A 75 10.44 5.30 -7.53
N SER A 76 10.84 6.32 -8.29
CA SER A 76 11.38 6.09 -9.63
C SER A 76 12.68 5.26 -9.62
N ASP A 77 13.53 5.41 -8.60
CA ASP A 77 14.78 4.65 -8.50
C ASP A 77 14.53 3.16 -8.21
N ALA A 78 13.54 2.86 -7.37
CA ALA A 78 13.10 1.50 -7.08
C ALA A 78 12.44 0.86 -8.30
N THR A 79 11.78 1.65 -9.16
CA THR A 79 11.23 1.14 -10.42
C THR A 79 12.33 0.72 -11.39
N ALA A 80 13.41 1.49 -11.46
CA ALA A 80 14.52 1.20 -12.36
C ALA A 80 15.39 0.02 -11.90
N ASN A 81 15.54 -0.16 -10.58
CA ASN A 81 16.52 -1.09 -10.01
C ASN A 81 15.90 -2.19 -9.12
N GLY A 82 14.59 -2.16 -8.91
CA GLY A 82 13.90 -3.03 -7.97
C GLY A 82 13.41 -4.35 -8.58
N ASN A 83 13.22 -5.32 -7.70
CA ASN A 83 12.82 -6.68 -8.07
C ASN A 83 11.38 -7.00 -7.66
N GLU A 84 10.75 -6.23 -6.78
CA GLU A 84 9.43 -6.55 -6.19
C GLU A 84 8.38 -6.84 -7.26
N ALA A 85 8.20 -5.92 -8.23
CA ALA A 85 7.22 -6.09 -9.29
C ALA A 85 7.50 -7.34 -10.15
N GLN A 86 8.77 -7.69 -10.35
CA GLN A 86 9.16 -8.88 -11.12
C GLN A 86 8.88 -10.16 -10.33
N ILE A 87 9.21 -10.19 -9.04
CA ILE A 87 8.94 -11.32 -8.14
C ILE A 87 7.45 -11.59 -8.06
N LEU A 88 6.64 -10.55 -7.82
CA LEU A 88 5.19 -10.69 -7.73
C LEU A 88 4.56 -11.17 -9.05
N ARG A 89 4.97 -10.60 -10.19
CA ARG A 89 4.55 -11.08 -11.52
C ARG A 89 4.93 -12.53 -11.76
N TRP A 90 6.12 -12.94 -11.31
CA TRP A 90 6.57 -14.31 -11.43
C TRP A 90 5.73 -15.26 -10.56
N LEU A 91 5.46 -14.88 -9.31
CA LEU A 91 4.64 -15.63 -8.36
C LEU A 91 3.20 -15.85 -8.87
N ASP A 92 2.60 -14.86 -9.51
CA ASP A 92 1.24 -14.94 -10.05
C ASP A 92 1.09 -15.93 -11.22
N ASN A 93 2.21 -16.26 -11.87
CA ASN A 93 2.28 -17.27 -12.94
C ASN A 93 2.57 -18.69 -12.42
N GLN A 94 2.77 -18.88 -11.12
CA GLN A 94 3.07 -20.19 -10.54
C GLN A 94 1.79 -20.97 -10.16
N SER A 95 1.98 -22.21 -9.70
CA SER A 95 0.88 -23.11 -9.35
C SER A 95 0.04 -22.57 -8.19
N ARG A 96 -1.25 -22.39 -8.45
CA ARG A 96 -2.27 -22.01 -7.45
C ARG A 96 -2.75 -23.17 -6.57
N GLY A 97 -2.26 -24.39 -6.82
CA GLY A 97 -2.68 -25.59 -6.10
C GLY A 97 -2.09 -25.73 -4.70
N HIS A 98 -1.03 -24.98 -4.39
CA HIS A 98 -0.41 -25.01 -3.07
C HIS A 98 -1.29 -24.24 -2.06
N PRO A 99 -1.60 -24.80 -0.87
CA PRO A 99 -2.48 -24.15 0.11
C PRO A 99 -1.93 -22.81 0.62
N GLY A 100 -0.62 -22.65 0.61
CA GLY A 100 0.07 -21.41 0.95
C GLY A 100 -0.04 -20.29 -0.09
N TYR A 101 -0.49 -20.58 -1.33
CA TYR A 101 -0.63 -19.57 -2.40
C TYR A 101 -1.40 -18.35 -1.91
N ARG A 102 -2.58 -18.58 -1.31
CA ARG A 102 -3.47 -17.51 -0.81
C ARG A 102 -2.87 -16.65 0.33
N HIS A 103 -1.79 -17.12 0.95
CA HIS A 103 -1.11 -16.47 2.08
C HIS A 103 0.12 -15.66 1.63
N VAL A 104 0.23 -15.38 0.34
CA VAL A 104 1.20 -14.47 -0.27
C VAL A 104 0.44 -13.39 -1.03
N ALA A 105 0.93 -12.16 -1.00
CA ALA A 105 0.32 -11.06 -1.73
C ALA A 105 0.41 -11.28 -3.26
N HIS A 106 -0.64 -10.89 -3.97
CA HIS A 106 -0.79 -11.06 -5.42
C HIS A 106 -1.06 -9.73 -6.10
N LEU A 107 -0.65 -9.60 -7.37
CA LEU A 107 -1.02 -8.46 -8.19
C LEU A 107 -2.41 -8.69 -8.80
N LEU A 108 -3.27 -7.69 -8.64
CA LEU A 108 -4.54 -7.58 -9.34
C LEU A 108 -4.37 -6.98 -10.74
N ASP A 109 -3.39 -6.09 -10.87
CA ASP A 109 -2.92 -5.44 -12.10
C ASP A 109 -1.55 -4.79 -11.81
N CYS A 110 -0.79 -4.45 -12.85
CA CYS A 110 0.42 -3.64 -12.73
C CYS A 110 0.67 -2.83 -14.00
N PHE A 111 1.12 -1.60 -13.84
CA PHE A 111 1.48 -0.73 -14.97
C PHE A 111 2.53 0.31 -14.56
N GLN A 112 2.95 1.13 -15.51
CA GLN A 112 3.90 2.20 -15.29
C GLN A 112 3.27 3.56 -15.53
N ILE A 113 3.61 4.54 -14.69
CA ILE A 113 3.29 5.94 -14.89
C ILE A 113 4.57 6.74 -15.12
N LYS A 114 4.50 7.69 -16.05
CA LYS A 114 5.58 8.66 -16.28
C LYS A 114 5.21 9.96 -15.59
N GLY A 115 5.98 10.32 -14.58
CA GLY A 115 5.80 11.52 -13.79
C GLY A 115 6.96 12.51 -13.92
N PRO A 116 6.87 13.63 -13.20
CA PRO A 116 7.93 14.65 -13.16
C PRO A 116 9.23 14.14 -12.52
N ASN A 117 9.13 13.08 -11.71
CA ASN A 117 10.25 12.50 -10.96
C ASN A 117 10.81 11.22 -11.59
N GLY A 118 10.31 10.84 -12.77
CA GLY A 118 10.77 9.67 -13.52
C GLY A 118 9.65 8.70 -13.87
N THR A 119 9.97 7.41 -13.99
CA THR A 119 9.00 6.35 -14.28
C THR A 119 8.76 5.55 -13.01
N HIS A 120 7.50 5.29 -12.70
CA HIS A 120 7.09 4.62 -11.48
C HIS A 120 6.28 3.37 -11.79
N ASP A 121 6.69 2.23 -11.25
CA ASP A 121 5.89 1.02 -11.22
C ASP A 121 4.72 1.23 -10.24
N VAL A 122 3.52 0.90 -10.72
CA VAL A 122 2.27 0.92 -9.95
C VAL A 122 1.78 -0.51 -9.81
N LEU A 123 1.70 -0.97 -8.56
CA LEU A 123 1.27 -2.32 -8.20
C LEU A 123 -0.14 -2.24 -7.60
N ILE A 124 -1.10 -2.90 -8.25
CA ILE A 124 -2.48 -2.95 -7.80
C ILE A 124 -2.68 -4.22 -6.99
N MET A 125 -3.11 -4.06 -5.74
CA MET A 125 -3.21 -5.15 -4.76
C MET A 125 -4.53 -5.07 -4.00
N GLU A 126 -4.88 -6.11 -3.24
CA GLU A 126 -5.99 -6.02 -2.30
C GLU A 126 -5.62 -5.08 -1.14
N PRO A 127 -6.56 -4.27 -0.61
CA PRO A 127 -6.32 -3.48 0.59
C PRO A 127 -5.99 -4.39 1.78
N MET A 128 -4.95 -4.04 2.52
CA MET A 128 -4.46 -4.81 3.66
C MET A 128 -4.05 -3.88 4.80
N VAL A 129 -4.17 -4.38 6.04
CA VAL A 129 -3.62 -3.72 7.24
C VAL A 129 -2.56 -4.62 7.84
N SER A 130 -1.37 -4.06 8.12
CA SER A 130 -0.28 -4.84 8.70
C SER A 130 -0.63 -5.32 10.11
N LEU A 131 -0.17 -6.51 10.48
CA LEU A 131 -0.31 -7.06 11.82
C LEU A 131 0.39 -6.22 12.88
N PHE A 132 1.44 -5.47 12.51
CA PHE A 132 2.10 -4.54 13.44
C PHE A 132 1.13 -3.48 13.98
N TRP A 133 0.45 -2.74 13.09
CA TRP A 133 -0.51 -1.71 13.49
C TRP A 133 -1.71 -2.31 14.24
N LEU A 134 -2.26 -3.42 13.74
CA LEU A 134 -3.38 -4.10 14.38
C LEU A 134 -3.04 -4.59 15.78
N HIS A 135 -1.85 -5.15 15.98
CA HIS A 135 -1.42 -5.59 17.30
C HIS A 135 -1.22 -4.41 18.24
N ARG A 136 -0.71 -3.27 17.75
CA ARG A 136 -0.55 -2.05 18.54
C ARG A 136 -1.89 -1.48 19.00
N GLU A 137 -2.92 -1.58 18.16
CA GLU A 137 -4.25 -1.04 18.42
C GLU A 137 -5.13 -1.98 19.26
N ALA A 138 -5.05 -3.29 19.03
CA ALA A 138 -5.88 -4.29 19.71
C ALA A 138 -5.11 -5.59 19.99
N THR A 139 -4.12 -5.52 20.87
CA THR A 139 -3.24 -6.65 21.23
C THR A 139 -4.00 -7.92 21.61
N ASP A 140 -5.04 -7.82 22.43
CA ASP A 140 -5.80 -8.99 22.91
C ASP A 140 -6.56 -9.69 21.78
N ILE A 141 -7.17 -8.92 20.87
CA ILE A 141 -7.91 -9.45 19.72
C ILE A 141 -6.95 -10.20 18.80
N ILE A 142 -5.82 -9.58 18.45
CA ILE A 142 -4.81 -10.21 17.58
C ILE A 142 -4.20 -11.45 18.24
N SER A 143 -3.90 -11.37 19.54
CA SER A 143 -3.33 -12.49 20.29
C SER A 143 -4.27 -13.69 20.35
N SER A 144 -5.58 -13.47 20.47
CA SER A 144 -6.58 -14.55 20.45
C SER A 144 -6.58 -15.35 19.13
N HIS A 145 -6.13 -14.72 18.03
CA HIS A 145 -6.03 -15.32 16.70
C HIS A 145 -4.63 -15.84 16.35
N GLY A 146 -3.63 -15.64 17.22
CA GLY A 146 -2.22 -15.82 16.91
C GLY A 146 -1.84 -17.20 16.36
N LYS A 147 -2.44 -18.28 16.87
CA LYS A 147 -2.19 -19.65 16.35
C LYS A 147 -2.62 -19.81 14.89
N SER A 148 -3.78 -19.26 14.52
CA SER A 148 -4.28 -19.27 13.13
C SER A 148 -3.34 -18.46 12.25
N PHE A 149 -2.97 -17.25 12.68
CA PHE A 149 -2.09 -16.38 11.90
C PHE A 149 -0.71 -16.99 11.67
N ILE A 150 -0.09 -17.56 12.69
CA ILE A 150 1.19 -18.26 12.55
C ILE A 150 1.08 -19.43 11.56
N HIS A 151 0.01 -20.22 11.63
CA HIS A 151 -0.21 -21.32 10.68
C HIS A 151 -0.33 -20.81 9.23
N GLN A 152 -1.10 -19.74 9.01
CA GLN A 152 -1.26 -19.12 7.69
C GLN A 152 0.07 -18.54 7.16
N MET A 153 0.83 -17.85 8.02
CA MET A 153 2.17 -17.33 7.69
C MET A 153 3.13 -18.45 7.29
N ILE A 154 3.19 -19.53 8.07
CA ILE A 154 4.04 -20.69 7.76
C ILE A 154 3.61 -21.33 6.43
N SER A 155 2.31 -21.44 6.17
CA SER A 155 1.79 -21.96 4.90
C SER A 155 2.26 -21.09 3.71
N GLY A 156 2.17 -19.76 3.84
CA GLY A 156 2.70 -18.82 2.84
C GLY A 156 4.21 -18.94 2.63
N LEU A 157 5.00 -19.09 3.70
CA LEU A 157 6.43 -19.32 3.59
C LEU A 157 6.77 -20.64 2.91
N LEU A 158 6.06 -21.73 3.23
CA LEU A 158 6.24 -23.03 2.58
C LEU A 158 5.95 -22.92 1.08
N TYR A 159 4.96 -22.14 0.68
CA TYR A 159 4.69 -21.86 -0.74
C TYR A 159 5.88 -21.15 -1.40
N LEU A 160 6.35 -20.04 -0.83
CA LEU A 160 7.51 -19.31 -1.35
C LEU A 160 8.76 -20.20 -1.47
N HIS A 161 9.03 -20.99 -0.42
CA HIS A 161 10.19 -21.89 -0.40
C HIS A 161 10.05 -23.04 -1.39
N SER A 162 8.84 -23.57 -1.65
CA SER A 162 8.60 -24.57 -2.70
C SER A 162 8.95 -24.05 -4.10
N LEU A 163 8.92 -22.73 -4.24
CA LEU A 163 9.25 -21.97 -5.45
C LEU A 163 10.68 -21.41 -5.43
N GLN A 164 11.50 -21.78 -4.44
CA GLN A 164 12.87 -21.28 -4.23
C GLN A 164 12.97 -19.75 -4.05
N VAL A 165 11.89 -19.11 -3.59
CA VAL A 165 11.87 -17.68 -3.25
C VAL A 165 12.06 -17.54 -1.75
N MET A 166 13.04 -16.73 -1.34
CA MET A 166 13.18 -16.28 0.05
C MET A 166 12.69 -14.84 0.17
N HIS A 167 11.89 -14.54 1.19
CA HIS A 167 11.35 -13.19 1.40
C HIS A 167 12.43 -12.17 1.78
N GLY A 168 13.40 -12.57 2.60
CA GLY A 168 14.52 -11.72 3.02
C GLY A 168 14.23 -10.72 4.14
N ASP A 169 12.99 -10.25 4.29
CA ASP A 169 12.62 -9.25 5.31
C ASP A 169 11.28 -9.55 6.02
N LEU A 170 11.20 -10.65 6.77
CA LEU A 170 9.95 -11.08 7.39
C LEU A 170 9.77 -10.48 8.79
N HIS A 171 8.83 -9.53 8.93
CA HIS A 171 8.39 -8.97 10.21
C HIS A 171 6.90 -8.57 10.17
N LEU A 172 6.31 -8.21 11.31
CA LEU A 172 4.85 -7.96 11.43
C LEU A 172 4.32 -6.82 10.55
N SER A 173 5.17 -5.90 10.09
CA SER A 173 4.74 -4.85 9.17
C SER A 173 4.62 -5.36 7.73
N ASN A 174 5.32 -6.45 7.40
CA ASN A 174 5.29 -7.15 6.10
C ASN A 174 4.30 -8.34 6.10
N ILE A 175 3.45 -8.43 7.13
CA ILE A 175 2.36 -9.39 7.21
C ILE A 175 1.05 -8.62 7.31
N GLY A 176 0.17 -8.77 6.33
CA GLY A 176 -1.11 -8.07 6.24
C GLY A 176 -2.31 -8.98 6.47
N LEU A 177 -3.38 -8.44 7.06
CA LEU A 177 -4.73 -8.98 6.92
C LEU A 177 -5.43 -8.30 5.76
N ALA A 178 -5.94 -9.11 4.83
CA ALA A 178 -6.63 -8.61 3.65
C ALA A 178 -8.10 -8.31 3.89
N LEU A 179 -8.57 -7.26 3.21
CA LEU A 179 -9.95 -6.80 3.17
C LEU A 179 -10.51 -6.96 1.74
N PRO A 180 -10.71 -8.20 1.25
CA PRO A 180 -11.23 -8.41 -0.11
C PRO A 180 -12.68 -7.91 -0.29
N ASP A 181 -13.43 -7.83 0.82
CA ASP A 181 -14.84 -7.48 0.87
C ASP A 181 -15.09 -5.99 1.22
N LEU A 182 -14.09 -5.12 1.00
CA LEU A 182 -14.21 -3.69 1.28
C LEU A 182 -15.28 -3.01 0.41
N ASP A 183 -15.59 -3.61 -0.75
CA ASP A 183 -16.62 -3.18 -1.70
C ASP A 183 -18.05 -3.33 -1.16
N LYS A 184 -18.25 -4.03 -0.03
CA LYS A 184 -19.54 -4.05 0.70
C LYS A 184 -19.90 -2.69 1.29
N TYR A 185 -18.91 -1.83 1.51
CA TYR A 185 -19.09 -0.48 2.04
C TYR A 185 -19.19 0.52 0.90
N SER A 186 -20.21 1.37 0.93
CA SER A 186 -20.29 2.52 0.05
C SER A 186 -19.16 3.52 0.33
N GLU A 187 -18.82 4.35 -0.66
CA GLU A 187 -17.82 5.40 -0.50
C GLU A 187 -18.18 6.34 0.66
N SER A 188 -19.46 6.63 0.86
CA SER A 188 -19.94 7.45 1.98
C SER A 188 -19.76 6.77 3.34
N GLU A 189 -19.97 5.46 3.43
CA GLU A 189 -19.72 4.70 4.68
C GLU A 189 -18.23 4.66 5.01
N LEU A 190 -17.37 4.45 4.00
CA LEU A 190 -15.93 4.53 4.18
C LEU A 190 -15.50 5.94 4.59
N SER A 191 -16.00 6.97 3.93
CA SER A 191 -15.71 8.37 4.28
C SER A 191 -16.21 8.77 5.67
N PHE A 192 -17.23 8.10 6.21
CA PHE A 192 -17.69 8.32 7.59
C PHE A 192 -16.88 7.50 8.60
N ALA A 193 -16.41 6.32 8.21
CA ALA A 193 -15.58 5.46 9.04
C ALA A 193 -14.16 6.01 9.24
N PHE A 194 -13.68 6.84 8.31
CA PHE A 194 -12.39 7.50 8.37
C PHE A 194 -12.56 8.99 8.61
N ASP A 195 -11.61 9.61 9.32
CA ASP A 195 -11.57 11.08 9.39
C ASP A 195 -11.39 11.67 7.99
N ASP A 196 -12.00 12.84 7.77
CA ASP A 196 -11.76 13.61 6.54
C ASP A 196 -10.25 13.84 6.38
N PRO A 197 -9.68 13.67 5.17
CA PRO A 197 -8.26 13.87 4.97
C PRO A 197 -7.92 15.32 5.30
N GLU A 198 -6.97 15.53 6.21
CA GLU A 198 -6.44 16.85 6.54
C GLU A 198 -5.20 17.13 5.67
N PRO A 199 -5.32 17.91 4.58
CA PRO A 199 -4.18 18.22 3.72
C PRO A 199 -3.27 19.26 4.34
N THR A 200 -1.99 18.92 4.49
CA THR A 200 -0.92 19.88 4.76
C THR A 200 -0.44 20.45 3.43
N ILE A 201 -0.76 21.73 3.18
CA ILE A 201 -0.35 22.42 1.96
C ILE A 201 1.18 22.52 1.91
N VAL A 202 1.76 22.17 0.76
CA VAL A 202 3.19 22.33 0.51
C VAL A 202 3.39 23.59 -0.31
N LEU A 203 3.95 24.63 0.32
CA LEU A 203 4.27 25.89 -0.33
C LEU A 203 5.78 26.13 -0.31
N PRO A 204 6.42 26.33 -1.47
CA PRO A 204 7.81 26.78 -1.52
C PRO A 204 7.92 28.20 -0.97
N LEU A 205 9.01 28.48 -0.26
CA LEU A 205 9.33 29.83 0.25
C LEU A 205 9.59 30.81 -0.89
N ARG A 206 10.03 30.30 -2.04
CA ARG A 206 10.33 31.10 -3.23
C ARG A 206 9.54 30.56 -4.42
N PRO A 207 8.89 31.42 -5.22
CA PRO A 207 8.14 30.96 -6.39
C PRO A 207 8.95 30.10 -7.37
N GLU A 208 10.25 30.37 -7.51
CA GLU A 208 11.14 29.61 -8.39
C GLU A 208 11.41 28.16 -7.94
N ASP A 209 11.17 27.83 -6.66
CA ASP A 209 11.30 26.47 -6.14
C ASP A 209 10.01 25.65 -6.37
N GLN A 210 8.93 26.26 -6.89
CA GLN A 210 7.73 25.52 -7.31
C GLN A 210 8.05 24.70 -8.55
N THR A 211 8.04 23.38 -8.40
CA THR A 211 8.25 22.44 -9.49
C THR A 211 7.07 21.48 -9.59
N ASN A 212 6.94 20.82 -10.74
CA ASN A 212 5.97 19.73 -10.88
C ASN A 212 6.36 18.49 -10.04
N SER A 213 7.62 18.42 -9.58
CA SER A 213 8.11 17.32 -8.74
C SER A 213 7.43 17.30 -7.38
N LEU A 214 7.10 18.47 -6.83
CA LEU A 214 6.50 18.63 -5.51
C LEU A 214 4.97 18.50 -5.58
N PRO A 215 4.35 17.81 -4.61
CA PRO A 215 2.90 17.79 -4.52
C PRO A 215 2.41 19.15 -4.01
N THR A 216 1.16 19.49 -4.33
CA THR A 216 0.51 20.72 -3.81
C THR A 216 0.16 20.61 -2.33
N TYR A 217 0.01 19.39 -1.84
CA TYR A 217 -0.28 19.05 -0.45
C TYR A 217 0.19 17.62 -0.18
N VAL A 218 0.40 17.31 1.09
CA VAL A 218 0.54 15.93 1.58
C VAL A 218 -0.61 15.64 2.54
N ILE A 219 -1.02 14.38 2.64
CA ILE A 219 -2.09 13.95 3.55
C ILE A 219 -1.58 12.86 4.49
N ARG A 220 -2.11 12.86 5.71
CA ARG A 220 -1.91 11.77 6.66
C ARG A 220 -2.58 10.49 6.15
N PRO A 221 -1.96 9.32 6.31
CA PRO A 221 -2.61 8.06 6.02
C PRO A 221 -3.82 7.81 6.92
N ILE A 222 -4.90 7.27 6.34
CA ILE A 222 -6.01 6.70 7.10
C ILE A 222 -5.64 5.28 7.57
N SER A 223 -6.29 4.82 8.65
CA SER A 223 -6.18 3.43 9.11
C SER A 223 -7.44 2.64 8.75
N LEU A 224 -7.28 1.52 8.05
CA LEU A 224 -8.38 0.55 7.86
C LEU A 224 -8.53 -0.42 9.05
N ALA A 225 -7.79 -0.22 10.13
CA ALA A 225 -7.69 -1.19 11.22
C ALA A 225 -9.02 -1.48 11.90
N GLU A 226 -9.85 -0.47 12.18
CA GLU A 226 -11.13 -0.71 12.86
C GLU A 226 -12.05 -1.63 12.03
N LEU A 227 -12.10 -1.46 10.70
CA LEU A 227 -12.85 -2.35 9.82
C LEU A 227 -12.33 -3.80 9.91
N VAL A 228 -11.01 -4.00 9.97
CA VAL A 228 -10.42 -5.33 10.16
C VAL A 228 -10.77 -5.88 11.55
N LEU A 229 -10.71 -5.05 12.59
CA LEU A 229 -11.01 -5.45 13.96
C LEU A 229 -12.48 -5.85 14.14
N GLU A 230 -13.40 -5.15 13.48
CA GLU A 230 -14.82 -5.56 13.44
C GLU A 230 -15.01 -6.92 12.77
N GLN A 231 -14.31 -7.18 11.66
CA GLN A 231 -14.31 -8.50 11.03
C GLN A 231 -13.72 -9.58 11.95
N LEU A 232 -12.64 -9.26 12.67
CA LEU A 232 -12.02 -10.17 13.64
C LEU A 232 -12.93 -10.51 14.82
N ARG A 233 -13.78 -9.57 15.26
CA ARG A 233 -14.73 -9.78 16.35
C ARG A 233 -15.91 -10.67 15.94
N THR A 234 -16.26 -10.68 14.66
CA THR A 234 -17.49 -11.32 14.14
C THR A 234 -17.23 -12.60 13.36
N SER A 235 -16.04 -12.77 12.79
CA SER A 235 -15.69 -13.89 11.90
C SER A 235 -14.97 -15.01 12.64
N LYS A 236 -15.00 -16.23 12.08
CA LYS A 236 -14.13 -17.30 12.56
C LYS A 236 -12.70 -17.05 12.08
N SER A 237 -11.71 -17.48 12.87
CA SER A 237 -10.29 -17.27 12.57
C SER A 237 -9.81 -17.88 11.24
N THR A 238 -10.60 -18.75 10.61
CA THR A 238 -10.33 -19.41 9.31
C THR A 238 -10.76 -18.61 8.10
N ASP A 239 -11.64 -17.62 8.30
CA ASP A 239 -12.23 -16.83 7.22
C ASP A 239 -11.32 -15.63 6.86
N LEU A 240 -10.38 -15.32 7.75
CA LEU A 240 -9.39 -14.25 7.61
C LEU A 240 -8.22 -14.73 6.75
N CYS A 241 -7.74 -13.86 5.87
CA CYS A 241 -6.61 -14.15 4.99
C CYS A 241 -5.39 -13.32 5.39
N VAL A 242 -4.50 -13.94 6.18
CA VAL A 242 -3.16 -13.40 6.42
C VAL A 242 -2.31 -13.59 5.18
N ARG A 243 -1.58 -12.55 4.77
CA ARG A 243 -0.68 -12.59 3.62
C ARG A 243 0.69 -12.00 3.94
N ILE A 244 1.71 -12.64 3.40
CA ILE A 244 3.07 -12.11 3.33
C ILE A 244 3.13 -11.10 2.18
N MET A 245 3.63 -9.90 2.46
CA MET A 245 3.69 -8.77 1.53
C MET A 245 5.05 -8.07 1.62
N ASP A 246 5.31 -7.18 0.67
CA ASP A 246 6.53 -6.37 0.59
C ASP A 246 7.81 -7.19 0.38
N PHE A 247 7.99 -7.68 -0.85
CA PHE A 247 9.12 -8.51 -1.24
C PHE A 247 10.43 -7.71 -1.43
N GLY A 248 10.41 -6.41 -1.12
CA GLY A 248 11.58 -5.53 -1.10
C GLY A 248 12.35 -5.44 -2.42
N ASN A 249 13.48 -4.74 -2.37
CA ASN A 249 14.45 -4.60 -3.47
C ASN A 249 15.78 -5.28 -3.12
N GLY A 250 15.72 -6.46 -2.50
CA GLY A 250 16.91 -7.25 -2.14
C GLY A 250 17.82 -7.53 -3.33
#